data_AF-A0A8J7Q8T0-F1
#
_entry.id   AF-A0A8J7Q8T0-F1
#
_cell.length_a   1.000
_cell.length_b   1.000
_cell.length_c   1.000
_cell.angle_alpha   90.00
_cell.angle_beta   90.00
_cell.angle_gamma   90.00
#
_symmetry.space_group_name_H-M   'P 1'
#
loop_
_entity.id
_entity.type
_entity.pdbx_description
1 polymer ?
#
loop_
_entity_poly.entity_id
_entity_poly.type
_entity_poly.pdbx_seq_one_letter_code
_entity_poly.pdbx_strand_id
1 'polypeptide(L)'
;AGRLGYLTVRSDVRAASVDVQEGDLGSVTIGGSLFGGDTANAGEISATGSVGPVIIKGDVIGSTGVWSGSISSGGALAGLTIGGSLRGGAGAASGRILGQGSVGPVRVGHDVAGAAGQDSGSIQAKGLLAGVTVGGSVTGGSGEDAGTIASGGAAGFVTIRGDLAGAGGEESGNVFSAGNLSRITVGGSVTGGTSRFSGRIEAMGDVGTVAIGRDLVGGRASGAASLYETGIIRARRIARLTLGGSLVAGTDNSTGDYFANGGIQVVNDIGTLAIRGSILGDPDHPAFILARGSAAPTATADIAIGRLTVRGRVEFAQIVAGVDPFGLGPDADAQIGAVSVGGDWIASSLAAGAVAGRDGFFGDADDAKATGSQAKDDPRLVSAIVRVTIGGQIVGTPNGGDHFGIVAEAVRAVSVAGDRLPLIPGPHNDDFPTGNTRDFTVRELPGP
;
A
#
# COMPACT_ATOMS: atom_id res chain seq x y z
N ALA A 1 -6.87 42.29 1.48
CA ALA A 1 -5.43 42.48 1.23
C ALA A 1 -4.72 42.77 2.55
N GLY A 2 -3.67 42.02 2.86
CA GLY A 2 -2.81 42.24 4.04
C GLY A 2 -2.77 41.07 5.01
N ARG A 3 -1.96 41.21 6.08
CA ARG A 3 -1.74 40.17 7.08
C ARG A 3 -2.83 40.18 8.16
N LEU A 4 -3.39 39.02 8.49
CA LEU A 4 -4.20 38.83 9.70
C LEU A 4 -3.35 38.13 10.77
N GLY A 5 -3.02 38.82 11.86
CA GLY A 5 -2.08 38.31 12.87
C GLY A 5 -2.59 37.09 13.65
N TYR A 6 -3.88 37.01 13.94
CA TYR A 6 -4.54 35.86 14.53
C TYR A 6 -6.06 35.95 14.36
N LEU A 7 -6.74 34.81 14.48
CA LEU A 7 -8.19 34.72 14.58
C LEU A 7 -8.56 33.84 15.77
N THR A 8 -9.53 34.27 16.57
CA THR A 8 -10.11 33.46 17.64
C THR A 8 -11.62 33.56 17.63
N VAL A 9 -12.28 32.42 17.46
CA VAL A 9 -13.74 32.26 17.57
C VAL A 9 -14.01 31.38 18.78
N ARG A 10 -14.86 31.82 19.72
CA ARG A 10 -15.12 31.07 20.97
C ARG A 10 -16.03 29.86 20.79
N SER A 11 -16.81 29.82 19.72
CA SER A 11 -17.80 28.80 19.42
C SER A 11 -17.61 28.31 17.98
N ASP A 12 -18.68 27.89 17.32
CA ASP A 12 -18.67 27.41 15.95
C ASP A 12 -18.51 28.55 14.94
N VAL A 13 -17.90 28.22 13.79
CA VAL A 13 -18.01 29.02 12.57
C VAL A 13 -18.97 28.29 11.64
N ARG A 14 -20.05 28.93 11.23
CA ARG A 14 -21.10 28.33 10.39
C ARG A 14 -21.23 29.09 9.09
N ALA A 15 -20.78 28.47 8.00
CA ALA A 15 -20.77 28.99 6.63
C ALA A 15 -20.04 30.33 6.39
N ALA A 16 -19.62 31.03 7.45
CA ALA A 16 -18.81 32.24 7.34
C ALA A 16 -17.37 31.89 6.92
N SER A 17 -16.84 32.60 5.93
CA SER A 17 -15.48 32.42 5.44
C SER A 17 -14.51 33.43 6.05
N VAL A 18 -13.24 33.04 6.10
CA VAL A 18 -12.10 33.87 6.44
C VAL A 18 -11.15 33.80 5.26
N ASP A 19 -11.02 34.89 4.50
CA ASP A 19 -10.17 34.96 3.31
C ASP A 19 -9.13 36.08 3.47
N VAL A 20 -7.86 35.68 3.61
CA VAL A 20 -6.71 36.60 3.70
C VAL A 20 -6.01 36.67 2.35
N GLN A 21 -6.39 37.67 1.57
CA GLN A 21 -5.77 37.95 0.27
C GLN A 21 -4.47 38.75 0.41
N GLU A 22 -3.48 38.43 -0.43
CA GLU A 22 -2.16 39.10 -0.49
C GLU A 22 -1.44 39.18 0.86
N GLY A 23 -1.56 38.14 1.69
CA GLY A 23 -0.92 38.12 3.00
C GLY A 23 -0.99 36.78 3.71
N ASP A 24 -0.28 36.73 4.83
CA ASP A 24 -0.28 35.58 5.73
C ASP A 24 -1.43 35.67 6.73
N LEU A 25 -2.00 34.51 7.04
CA LEU A 25 -2.87 34.32 8.20
C LEU A 25 -2.02 33.74 9.33
N GLY A 26 -1.99 34.40 10.48
CA GLY A 26 -1.31 33.88 11.66
C GLY A 26 -2.10 32.75 12.34
N SER A 27 -2.05 32.67 13.66
CA SER A 27 -2.69 31.56 14.37
C SER A 27 -4.22 31.65 14.31
N VAL A 28 -4.89 30.52 14.08
CA VAL A 28 -6.36 30.42 14.10
C VAL A 28 -6.79 29.49 15.23
N THR A 29 -7.79 29.90 16.01
CA THR A 29 -8.43 29.06 17.02
C THR A 29 -9.94 29.15 16.91
N ILE A 30 -10.61 28.03 16.70
CA ILE A 30 -12.07 27.88 16.74
C ILE A 30 -12.41 27.00 17.95
N GLY A 31 -13.19 27.56 18.87
CA GLY A 31 -13.58 26.93 20.12
C GLY A 31 -14.64 25.83 19.97
N GLY A 32 -15.37 25.82 18.85
CA GLY A 32 -16.28 24.76 18.42
C GLY A 32 -15.82 24.13 17.10
N SER A 33 -16.77 23.88 16.21
CA SER A 33 -16.55 23.27 14.89
C SER A 33 -16.53 24.32 13.75
N LEU A 34 -15.90 23.95 12.63
CA LEU A 34 -15.96 24.67 11.37
C LEU A 34 -16.97 23.97 10.45
N PHE A 35 -18.11 24.61 10.19
CA PHE A 35 -19.15 24.09 9.32
C PHE A 35 -19.12 24.78 7.97
N GLY A 36 -19.02 23.97 6.92
CA GLY A 36 -19.27 24.36 5.55
C GLY A 36 -20.75 24.66 5.29
N GLY A 37 -21.05 24.99 4.04
CA GLY A 37 -22.40 25.25 3.56
C GLY A 37 -22.54 24.94 2.08
N ASP A 38 -23.71 25.26 1.53
CA ASP A 38 -24.07 24.85 0.16
C ASP A 38 -23.56 25.79 -0.93
N THR A 39 -22.95 26.92 -0.54
CA THR A 39 -22.28 27.85 -1.46
C THR A 39 -20.78 27.63 -1.47
N ALA A 40 -20.12 28.04 -2.56
CA ALA A 40 -18.67 28.00 -2.65
C ALA A 40 -18.01 28.75 -1.49
N ASN A 41 -16.92 28.19 -0.98
CA ASN A 41 -16.09 28.76 0.10
C ASN A 41 -16.83 28.97 1.44
N ALA A 42 -18.06 28.46 1.58
CA ALA A 42 -18.80 28.57 2.83
C ALA A 42 -18.04 27.86 3.94
N GLY A 43 -17.73 28.56 5.03
CA GLY A 43 -16.96 28.00 6.13
C GLY A 43 -15.49 27.74 5.80
N GLU A 44 -14.94 28.35 4.76
CA GLU A 44 -13.51 28.23 4.43
C GLU A 44 -12.64 29.13 5.33
N ILE A 45 -11.46 28.63 5.70
CA ILE A 45 -10.35 29.43 6.22
C ILE A 45 -9.23 29.40 5.18
N SER A 46 -8.92 30.54 4.57
CA SER A 46 -7.92 30.63 3.51
C SER A 46 -6.98 31.84 3.66
N ALA A 47 -5.77 31.66 3.16
CA ALA A 47 -4.82 32.75 2.91
C ALA A 47 -4.05 32.49 1.61
N THR A 48 -3.81 33.54 0.82
CA THR A 48 -2.92 33.42 -0.36
C THR A 48 -1.46 33.22 0.05
N GLY A 49 -1.09 33.69 1.25
CA GLY A 49 0.21 33.44 1.87
C GLY A 49 0.20 32.19 2.75
N SER A 50 1.11 32.17 3.72
CA SER A 50 1.19 31.08 4.70
C SER A 50 0.08 31.18 5.74
N VAL A 51 -0.34 30.04 6.27
CA VAL A 51 -1.27 29.95 7.40
C VAL A 51 -0.50 29.44 8.62
N GLY A 52 -0.59 30.16 9.73
CA GLY A 52 -0.02 29.77 11.01
C GLY A 52 -0.70 28.52 11.60
N PRO A 53 -0.40 28.19 12.87
CA PRO A 53 -1.03 27.05 13.52
C PRO A 53 -2.55 27.21 13.60
N VAL A 54 -3.30 26.18 13.21
CA VAL A 54 -4.75 26.16 13.28
C VAL A 54 -5.22 25.15 14.32
N ILE A 55 -6.12 25.57 15.21
CA ILE A 55 -6.76 24.72 16.21
C ILE A 55 -8.28 24.82 16.05
N ILE A 56 -8.93 23.70 15.76
CA ILE A 56 -10.38 23.53 15.77
C ILE A 56 -10.69 22.55 16.90
N LYS A 57 -11.43 22.98 17.93
CA LYS A 57 -11.71 22.09 19.07
C LYS A 57 -12.75 21.02 18.75
N GLY A 58 -13.68 21.31 17.84
CA GLY A 58 -14.68 20.38 17.33
C GLY A 58 -14.25 19.75 16.00
N ASP A 59 -15.22 19.65 15.11
CA ASP A 59 -15.09 19.04 13.78
C ASP A 59 -14.77 20.08 12.70
N VAL A 60 -14.25 19.62 11.57
CA VAL A 60 -14.25 20.34 10.30
C VAL A 60 -15.17 19.59 9.35
N ILE A 61 -16.25 20.23 8.90
CA ILE A 61 -17.35 19.57 8.19
C ILE A 61 -17.60 20.29 6.86
N GLY A 62 -17.38 19.59 5.75
CA GLY A 62 -17.79 20.01 4.41
C GLY A 62 -19.28 19.80 4.16
N SER A 63 -19.79 20.40 3.08
CA SER A 63 -21.16 20.24 2.59
C SER A 63 -21.19 20.14 1.06
N THR A 64 -22.25 20.61 0.41
CA THR A 64 -22.44 20.57 -1.04
C THR A 64 -21.70 21.70 -1.78
N GLY A 65 -21.32 22.78 -1.10
CA GLY A 65 -20.55 23.87 -1.69
C GLY A 65 -19.10 23.46 -1.97
N VAL A 66 -18.53 23.92 -3.09
CA VAL A 66 -17.11 23.73 -3.42
C VAL A 66 -16.25 24.44 -2.35
N TRP A 67 -15.18 23.82 -1.88
CA TRP A 67 -14.33 24.34 -0.79
C TRP A 67 -15.08 24.58 0.52
N SER A 68 -16.28 24.02 0.69
CA SER A 68 -17.03 24.26 1.91
C SER A 68 -16.37 23.60 3.10
N GLY A 69 -16.20 24.33 4.21
CA GLY A 69 -15.52 23.81 5.40
C GLY A 69 -14.05 23.44 5.16
N SER A 70 -13.37 24.07 4.19
CA SER A 70 -11.95 23.81 3.92
C SER A 70 -11.02 24.69 4.76
N ILE A 71 -9.76 24.26 4.86
CA ILE A 71 -8.65 25.07 5.36
C ILE A 71 -7.56 25.06 4.28
N SER A 72 -7.20 26.22 3.75
CA SER A 72 -6.31 26.36 2.60
C SER A 72 -5.20 27.38 2.84
N SER A 73 -3.96 27.04 2.50
CA SER A 73 -2.83 27.96 2.49
C SER A 73 -2.18 27.99 1.12
N GLY A 74 -2.00 29.19 0.56
CA GLY A 74 -1.22 29.41 -0.66
C GLY A 74 0.29 29.26 -0.44
N GLY A 75 0.76 29.36 0.81
CA GLY A 75 2.12 29.03 1.25
C GLY A 75 2.16 27.78 2.12
N ALA A 76 2.95 27.82 3.19
CA ALA A 76 3.02 26.73 4.16
C ALA A 76 1.86 26.82 5.18
N LEU A 77 1.32 25.67 5.56
CA LEU A 77 0.43 25.54 6.72
C LEU A 77 1.26 25.04 7.90
N ALA A 78 1.45 25.87 8.93
CA ALA A 78 2.38 25.56 10.02
C ALA A 78 1.99 24.31 10.83
N GLY A 79 0.70 23.94 10.85
CA GLY A 79 0.17 22.75 11.49
C GLY A 79 -1.31 22.91 11.81
N LEU A 80 -1.98 21.77 12.04
CA LEU A 80 -3.42 21.73 12.28
C LEU A 80 -3.75 20.74 13.39
N THR A 81 -4.62 21.15 14.32
CA THR A 81 -5.25 20.24 15.28
C THR A 81 -6.76 20.37 15.17
N ILE A 82 -7.43 19.27 14.86
CA ILE A 82 -8.88 19.09 14.91
C ILE A 82 -9.18 18.17 16.10
N GLY A 83 -9.96 18.64 17.07
CA GLY A 83 -10.32 17.86 18.25
C GLY A 83 -11.32 16.74 17.95
N GLY A 84 -12.19 16.93 16.96
CA GLY A 84 -13.12 15.94 16.44
C GLY A 84 -12.65 15.29 15.13
N SER A 85 -13.57 15.18 14.17
CA SER A 85 -13.37 14.60 12.84
C SER A 85 -13.13 15.64 11.75
N LEU A 86 -12.48 15.21 10.67
CA LEU A 86 -12.49 15.88 9.36
C LEU A 86 -13.48 15.15 8.45
N ARG A 87 -14.54 15.83 7.99
CA ARG A 87 -15.60 15.20 7.19
C ARG A 87 -15.79 15.97 5.89
N GLY A 88 -15.69 15.26 4.78
CA GLY A 88 -16.05 15.77 3.46
C GLY A 88 -17.57 15.86 3.27
N GLY A 89 -17.97 16.49 2.17
CA GLY A 89 -19.34 16.56 1.68
C GLY A 89 -19.42 16.29 0.17
N ALA A 90 -20.57 16.57 -0.43
CA ALA A 90 -20.79 16.37 -1.86
C ALA A 90 -20.09 17.42 -2.74
N GLY A 91 -19.72 18.58 -2.17
CA GLY A 91 -18.98 19.61 -2.87
C GLY A 91 -17.52 19.22 -3.08
N ALA A 92 -16.95 19.54 -4.24
CA ALA A 92 -15.52 19.31 -4.48
C ALA A 92 -14.67 20.09 -3.47
N ALA A 93 -13.60 19.46 -2.99
CA ALA A 93 -12.70 19.96 -1.95
C ALA A 93 -13.39 20.40 -0.64
N SER A 94 -14.60 19.89 -0.37
CA SER A 94 -15.30 20.15 0.88
C SER A 94 -14.67 19.39 2.04
N GLY A 95 -14.54 20.03 3.21
CA GLY A 95 -13.85 19.46 4.35
C GLY A 95 -12.38 19.11 4.05
N ARG A 96 -11.71 19.88 3.18
CA ARG A 96 -10.33 19.63 2.76
C ARG A 96 -9.33 20.48 3.53
N ILE A 97 -8.19 19.88 3.86
CA ILE A 97 -7.01 20.59 4.35
C ILE A 97 -5.98 20.64 3.22
N LEU A 98 -5.55 21.84 2.83
CA LEU A 98 -4.60 22.04 1.74
C LEU A 98 -3.50 23.03 2.13
N GLY A 99 -2.25 22.60 2.01
CA GLY A 99 -1.11 23.50 1.87
C GLY A 99 -0.55 23.43 0.45
N GLN A 100 -0.54 24.55 -0.26
CA GLN A 100 0.17 24.66 -1.55
C GLN A 100 1.71 24.59 -1.36
N GLY A 101 2.20 24.89 -0.16
CA GLY A 101 3.56 24.59 0.29
C GLY A 101 3.62 23.32 1.14
N SER A 102 4.53 23.34 2.12
CA SER A 102 4.63 22.26 3.11
C SER A 102 3.55 22.40 4.18
N VAL A 103 3.04 21.27 4.67
CA VAL A 103 2.12 21.21 5.80
C VAL A 103 2.86 20.62 6.99
N GLY A 104 2.83 21.35 8.10
CA GLY A 104 3.35 20.88 9.39
C GLY A 104 2.52 19.73 9.96
N PRO A 105 2.71 19.36 11.23
CA PRO A 105 1.98 18.26 11.84
C PRO A 105 0.46 18.48 11.80
N VAL A 106 -0.27 17.47 11.35
CA VAL A 106 -1.74 17.44 11.37
C VAL A 106 -2.23 16.40 12.37
N ARG A 107 -3.12 16.79 13.28
CA ARG A 107 -3.80 15.88 14.20
C ARG A 107 -5.30 15.99 14.02
N VAL A 108 -5.95 14.85 13.81
CA VAL A 108 -7.40 14.70 13.84
C VAL A 108 -7.75 13.78 15.00
N GLY A 109 -8.60 14.26 15.92
CA GLY A 109 -8.90 13.56 17.16
C GLY A 109 -9.66 12.25 16.94
N HIS A 110 -10.57 12.24 15.96
CA HIS A 110 -11.37 11.08 15.57
C HIS A 110 -11.05 10.71 14.11
N ASP A 111 -12.07 10.59 13.25
CA ASP A 111 -11.96 10.09 11.89
C ASP A 111 -11.68 11.17 10.84
N VAL A 112 -11.10 10.73 9.72
CA VAL A 112 -11.08 11.46 8.45
C VAL A 112 -12.02 10.71 7.49
N ALA A 113 -13.06 11.38 7.00
CA ALA A 113 -14.06 10.75 6.15
C ALA A 113 -14.24 11.53 4.85
N GLY A 114 -13.96 10.88 3.73
CA GLY A 114 -14.36 11.32 2.40
C GLY A 114 -15.87 11.18 2.16
N ALA A 115 -16.34 11.80 1.10
CA ALA A 115 -17.74 11.79 0.68
C ALA A 115 -17.84 11.79 -0.86
N ALA A 116 -18.95 12.29 -1.41
CA ALA A 116 -19.20 12.26 -2.85
C ALA A 116 -18.43 13.31 -3.66
N GLY A 117 -17.95 14.38 -3.03
CA GLY A 117 -17.15 15.40 -3.70
C GLY A 117 -15.72 14.94 -3.95
N GLN A 118 -15.14 15.32 -5.08
CA GLN A 118 -13.71 15.15 -5.35
C GLN A 118 -12.87 15.79 -4.24
N ASP A 119 -11.78 15.16 -3.82
CA ASP A 119 -10.88 15.61 -2.73
C ASP A 119 -11.59 15.85 -1.39
N SER A 120 -12.83 15.40 -1.22
CA SER A 120 -13.60 15.69 -0.01
C SER A 120 -13.01 14.96 1.20
N GLY A 121 -12.95 15.65 2.34
CA GLY A 121 -12.40 15.05 3.55
C GLY A 121 -10.93 14.63 3.43
N SER A 122 -10.13 15.33 2.62
CA SER A 122 -8.72 15.00 2.39
C SER A 122 -7.74 15.92 3.13
N ILE A 123 -6.52 15.43 3.36
CA ILE A 123 -5.39 16.18 3.91
C ILE A 123 -4.27 16.17 2.88
N GLN A 124 -3.94 17.33 2.32
CA GLN A 124 -2.99 17.45 1.22
C GLN A 124 -1.92 18.50 1.48
N ALA A 125 -0.66 18.12 1.26
CA ALA A 125 0.46 19.03 1.10
C ALA A 125 0.98 18.92 -0.33
N LYS A 126 1.13 20.01 -1.07
CA LYS A 126 1.84 19.98 -2.36
C LYS A 126 3.36 19.94 -2.18
N GLY A 127 3.87 20.44 -1.05
CA GLY A 127 5.24 20.24 -0.59
C GLY A 127 5.39 19.03 0.35
N LEU A 128 6.19 19.19 1.41
CA LEU A 128 6.38 18.16 2.43
C LEU A 128 5.18 18.07 3.37
N LEU A 129 4.85 16.87 3.83
CA LEU A 129 3.89 16.65 4.91
C LEU A 129 4.64 16.17 6.16
N ALA A 130 4.78 17.01 7.18
CA ALA A 130 5.61 16.69 8.35
C ALA A 130 5.10 15.46 9.12
N GLY A 131 3.77 15.24 9.14
CA GLY A 131 3.16 14.02 9.64
C GLY A 131 1.69 14.18 9.96
N VAL A 132 0.96 13.06 10.00
CA VAL A 132 -0.48 13.01 10.29
C VAL A 132 -0.75 12.00 11.39
N THR A 133 -1.60 12.38 12.35
CA THR A 133 -2.20 11.46 13.32
C THR A 133 -3.71 11.56 13.25
N VAL A 134 -4.37 10.46 12.90
CA VAL A 134 -5.82 10.26 12.93
C VAL A 134 -6.14 9.35 14.11
N GLY A 135 -6.96 9.84 15.03
CA GLY A 135 -7.30 9.11 16.25
C GLY A 135 -8.33 7.99 16.05
N GLY A 136 -9.06 8.02 14.94
CA GLY A 136 -9.94 6.96 14.46
C GLY A 136 -9.48 6.41 13.11
N SER A 137 -10.42 6.23 12.19
CA SER A 137 -10.21 5.68 10.85
C SER A 137 -10.05 6.77 9.77
N VAL A 138 -9.50 6.37 8.63
CA VAL A 138 -9.55 7.12 7.38
C VAL A 138 -10.45 6.35 6.42
N THR A 139 -11.58 6.92 6.03
CA THR A 139 -12.55 6.27 5.15
C THR A 139 -12.71 7.07 3.86
N GLY A 140 -12.59 6.39 2.72
CA GLY A 140 -12.85 6.95 1.41
C GLY A 140 -14.32 7.30 1.20
N GLY A 141 -14.59 8.02 0.10
CA GLY A 141 -15.93 8.34 -0.37
C GLY A 141 -16.17 7.88 -1.80
N SER A 142 -17.32 8.25 -2.38
CA SER A 142 -17.60 7.99 -3.79
C SER A 142 -16.96 9.00 -4.74
N GLY A 143 -16.44 10.13 -4.22
CA GLY A 143 -15.66 11.09 -4.99
C GLY A 143 -14.21 10.64 -5.17
N GLU A 144 -13.59 11.04 -6.28
CA GLU A 144 -12.15 10.87 -6.53
C GLU A 144 -11.33 11.53 -5.41
N ASP A 145 -10.25 10.89 -4.95
CA ASP A 145 -9.38 11.36 -3.85
C ASP A 145 -10.10 11.65 -2.51
N ALA A 146 -11.34 11.17 -2.36
CA ALA A 146 -12.10 11.38 -1.14
C ALA A 146 -11.47 10.58 0.01
N GLY A 147 -11.26 11.24 1.16
CA GLY A 147 -10.66 10.61 2.33
C GLY A 147 -9.17 10.30 2.17
N THR A 148 -8.43 11.04 1.34
CA THR A 148 -7.01 10.80 1.08
C THR A 148 -6.09 11.64 1.98
N ILE A 149 -4.96 11.06 2.38
CA ILE A 149 -3.81 11.76 2.97
C ILE A 149 -2.69 11.78 1.93
N ALA A 150 -2.35 12.94 1.39
CA ALA A 150 -1.40 13.07 0.29
C ALA A 150 -0.27 14.07 0.56
N SER A 151 0.93 13.73 0.08
CA SER A 151 2.11 14.58 0.07
C SER A 151 2.73 14.62 -1.32
N GLY A 152 2.87 15.82 -1.89
CA GLY A 152 3.57 16.08 -3.15
C GLY A 152 5.10 16.03 -3.04
N GLY A 153 5.64 16.01 -1.82
CA GLY A 153 7.02 15.66 -1.50
C GLY A 153 7.09 14.44 -0.56
N ALA A 154 8.13 14.38 0.27
CA ALA A 154 8.23 13.35 1.31
C ALA A 154 7.21 13.57 2.43
N ALA A 155 6.62 12.47 2.89
CA ALA A 155 5.80 12.43 4.09
C ALA A 155 6.63 11.93 5.29
N GLY A 156 6.44 12.59 6.44
CA GLY A 156 6.95 12.14 7.72
C GLY A 156 6.23 10.89 8.19
N PHE A 157 5.63 10.92 9.37
CA PHE A 157 4.85 9.78 9.87
C PHE A 157 3.38 9.91 9.49
N VAL A 158 2.71 8.80 9.23
CA VAL A 158 1.24 8.73 9.15
C VAL A 158 0.78 7.68 10.15
N THR A 159 -0.06 8.07 11.10
CA THR A 159 -0.65 7.18 12.09
C THR A 159 -2.17 7.26 12.00
N ILE A 160 -2.81 6.13 11.73
CA ILE A 160 -4.25 5.93 11.71
C ILE A 160 -4.53 4.89 12.77
N ARG A 161 -5.27 5.22 13.82
CA ARG A 161 -5.51 4.27 14.93
C ARG A 161 -6.56 3.21 14.60
N GLY A 162 -7.51 3.55 13.74
CA GLY A 162 -8.50 2.65 13.18
C GLY A 162 -8.04 2.06 11.85
N ASP A 163 -9.00 1.97 10.93
CA ASP A 163 -8.82 1.38 9.60
C ASP A 163 -8.46 2.45 8.56
N LEU A 164 -7.81 2.03 7.47
CA LEU A 164 -7.70 2.79 6.23
C LEU A 164 -8.56 2.06 5.18
N ALA A 165 -9.68 2.66 4.81
CA ALA A 165 -10.66 2.00 3.96
C ALA A 165 -10.91 2.79 2.68
N GLY A 166 -10.70 2.17 1.52
CA GLY A 166 -11.19 2.66 0.24
C GLY A 166 -12.70 2.57 0.13
N ALA A 167 -13.26 3.22 -0.89
CA ALA A 167 -14.70 3.22 -1.18
C ALA A 167 -14.97 3.19 -2.69
N GLY A 168 -16.08 3.77 -3.14
CA GLY A 168 -16.50 3.77 -4.54
C GLY A 168 -15.85 4.83 -5.42
N GLY A 169 -15.06 5.74 -4.86
CA GLY A 169 -14.31 6.76 -5.60
C GLY A 169 -12.93 6.27 -6.01
N GLU A 170 -12.45 6.69 -7.19
CA GLU A 170 -11.07 6.44 -7.62
C GLU A 170 -10.08 7.09 -6.64
N GLU A 171 -9.00 6.40 -6.30
CA GLU A 171 -8.02 6.85 -5.30
C GLU A 171 -8.59 7.19 -3.90
N SER A 172 -9.79 6.70 -3.58
CA SER A 172 -10.43 6.99 -2.29
C SER A 172 -9.81 6.21 -1.14
N GLY A 173 -9.74 6.85 0.04
CA GLY A 173 -9.24 6.21 1.26
C GLY A 173 -7.77 5.84 1.17
N ASN A 174 -6.94 6.74 0.67
CA ASN A 174 -5.54 6.50 0.37
C ASN A 174 -4.56 7.21 1.32
N VAL A 175 -3.34 6.68 1.39
CA VAL A 175 -2.17 7.42 1.83
C VAL A 175 -1.15 7.45 0.69
N PHE A 176 -0.82 8.65 0.22
CA PHE A 176 0.10 8.86 -0.90
C PHE A 176 1.27 9.78 -0.53
N SER A 177 2.48 9.41 -0.97
CA SER A 177 3.68 10.22 -0.87
C SER A 177 4.48 10.17 -2.17
N ALA A 178 4.66 11.32 -2.83
CA ALA A 178 5.53 11.42 -4.00
C ALA A 178 7.02 11.30 -3.66
N GLY A 179 7.39 11.39 -2.37
CA GLY A 179 8.73 11.12 -1.87
C GLY A 179 8.78 9.93 -0.91
N ASN A 180 9.77 9.93 -0.03
CA ASN A 180 9.88 8.95 1.05
C ASN A 180 8.71 9.08 2.04
N LEU A 181 8.27 7.95 2.61
CA LEU A 181 7.32 7.89 3.72
C LEU A 181 8.04 7.31 4.94
N SER A 182 8.38 8.14 5.91
CA SER A 182 9.27 7.68 6.99
C SER A 182 8.67 6.55 7.85
N ARG A 183 7.35 6.60 8.12
CA ARG A 183 6.60 5.51 8.75
C ARG A 183 5.11 5.64 8.46
N ILE A 184 4.43 4.52 8.25
CA ILE A 184 2.98 4.42 8.36
C ILE A 184 2.56 3.35 9.38
N THR A 185 1.56 3.69 10.18
CA THR A 185 0.92 2.77 11.13
C THR A 185 -0.59 2.86 10.99
N VAL A 186 -1.23 1.73 10.72
CA VAL A 186 -2.69 1.55 10.70
C VAL A 186 -3.00 0.57 11.83
N GLY A 187 -3.78 0.98 12.84
CA GLY A 187 -4.10 0.15 14.00
C GLY A 187 -5.10 -0.97 13.68
N GLY A 188 -5.96 -0.74 12.68
CA GLY A 188 -6.90 -1.71 12.13
C GLY A 188 -6.38 -2.36 10.85
N SER A 189 -7.28 -2.52 9.89
CA SER A 189 -7.01 -3.08 8.56
C SER A 189 -6.80 -1.99 7.51
N VAL A 190 -6.16 -2.35 6.41
CA VAL A 190 -6.20 -1.61 5.15
C VAL A 190 -7.10 -2.39 4.20
N THR A 191 -8.17 -1.76 3.71
CA THR A 191 -9.16 -2.44 2.86
C THR A 191 -9.39 -1.68 1.57
N GLY A 192 -9.25 -2.37 0.44
CA GLY A 192 -9.62 -1.86 -0.88
C GLY A 192 -11.12 -1.59 -0.99
N GLY A 193 -11.48 -0.60 -1.80
CA GLY A 193 -12.85 -0.25 -2.12
C GLY A 193 -13.39 -0.98 -3.35
N THR A 194 -14.41 -0.39 -3.97
CA THR A 194 -15.05 -0.93 -5.19
C THR A 194 -14.70 -0.12 -6.44
N SER A 195 -13.77 0.83 -6.33
CA SER A 195 -13.20 1.58 -7.44
C SER A 195 -11.67 1.50 -7.43
N ARG A 196 -11.06 1.79 -8.56
CA ARG A 196 -9.63 1.60 -8.83
C ARG A 196 -8.77 2.41 -7.85
N PHE A 197 -7.59 1.89 -7.55
CA PHE A 197 -6.60 2.56 -6.70
C PHE A 197 -7.07 2.90 -5.28
N SER A 198 -8.16 2.33 -4.79
CA SER A 198 -8.75 2.67 -3.49
C SER A 198 -8.18 1.81 -2.35
N GLY A 199 -8.12 2.37 -1.14
CA GLY A 199 -7.56 1.68 0.03
C GLY A 199 -6.08 1.36 -0.15
N ARG A 200 -5.32 2.30 -0.70
CA ARG A 200 -3.91 2.15 -1.10
C ARG A 200 -2.99 2.89 -0.15
N ILE A 201 -1.86 2.27 0.17
CA ILE A 201 -0.68 2.95 0.74
C ILE A 201 0.36 3.01 -0.36
N GLU A 202 0.74 4.21 -0.79
CA GLU A 202 1.74 4.40 -1.83
C GLU A 202 2.80 5.42 -1.43
N ALA A 203 4.06 5.04 -1.66
CA ALA A 203 5.19 5.95 -1.65
C ALA A 203 6.02 5.76 -2.92
N MET A 204 6.24 6.82 -3.69
CA MET A 204 7.18 6.77 -4.83
C MET A 204 8.64 6.70 -4.34
N GLY A 205 8.90 7.00 -3.06
CA GLY A 205 10.19 6.85 -2.40
C GLY A 205 10.29 5.63 -1.47
N ASP A 206 11.30 5.64 -0.60
CA ASP A 206 11.51 4.60 0.40
C ASP A 206 10.52 4.73 1.55
N VAL A 207 10.08 3.58 2.07
CA VAL A 207 9.28 3.48 3.29
C VAL A 207 10.10 2.85 4.41
N GLY A 208 10.27 3.59 5.51
CA GLY A 208 11.03 3.12 6.66
C GLY A 208 10.33 1.98 7.39
N THR A 209 9.04 2.14 7.72
CA THR A 209 8.25 1.09 8.35
C THR A 209 6.79 1.17 7.95
N VAL A 210 6.20 0.02 7.60
CA VAL A 210 4.77 -0.18 7.45
C VAL A 210 4.29 -1.13 8.55
N ALA A 211 3.34 -0.70 9.37
CA ALA A 211 2.71 -1.54 10.38
C ALA A 211 1.18 -1.47 10.25
N ILE A 212 0.55 -2.60 9.94
CA ILE A 212 -0.90 -2.74 9.89
C ILE A 212 -1.30 -3.70 11.02
N GLY A 213 -2.21 -3.28 11.89
CA GLY A 213 -2.57 -4.02 13.09
C GLY A 213 -3.40 -5.27 12.83
N ARG A 214 -4.13 -5.29 11.72
CA ARG A 214 -4.93 -6.42 11.24
C ARG A 214 -4.54 -6.77 9.80
N ASP A 215 -5.49 -6.74 8.88
CA ASP A 215 -5.37 -7.34 7.56
C ASP A 215 -5.05 -6.28 6.48
N LEU A 216 -4.40 -6.70 5.40
CA LEU A 216 -4.39 -5.99 4.13
C LEU A 216 -5.32 -6.76 3.18
N VAL A 217 -6.41 -6.14 2.73
CA VAL A 217 -7.49 -6.81 2.00
C VAL A 217 -7.76 -6.10 0.69
N GLY A 218 -7.69 -6.83 -0.42
CA GLY A 218 -8.07 -6.32 -1.74
C GLY A 218 -9.54 -5.93 -1.85
N GLY A 219 -9.85 -5.07 -2.82
CA GLY A 219 -11.21 -4.62 -3.09
C GLY A 219 -12.12 -5.72 -3.66
N ARG A 220 -13.41 -5.41 -3.77
CA ARG A 220 -14.40 -6.35 -4.31
C ARG A 220 -15.06 -5.76 -5.55
N ALA A 221 -15.00 -6.49 -6.65
CA ALA A 221 -15.67 -6.12 -7.89
C ALA A 221 -16.96 -6.92 -8.08
N SER A 222 -17.95 -6.29 -8.72
CA SER A 222 -19.19 -6.94 -9.13
C SER A 222 -19.79 -6.24 -10.35
N GLY A 223 -20.65 -6.94 -11.10
CA GLY A 223 -21.32 -6.36 -12.27
C GLY A 223 -20.35 -6.13 -13.43
N ALA A 224 -20.29 -4.90 -13.96
CA ALA A 224 -19.43 -4.55 -15.10
C ALA A 224 -18.22 -3.67 -14.71
N ALA A 225 -17.88 -3.60 -13.42
CA ALA A 225 -16.80 -2.74 -12.93
C ALA A 225 -15.42 -3.36 -13.20
N SER A 226 -14.50 -2.60 -13.81
CA SER A 226 -13.06 -2.92 -13.77
C SER A 226 -12.46 -2.45 -12.45
N LEU A 227 -11.69 -3.32 -11.78
CA LEU A 227 -11.09 -3.03 -10.49
C LEU A 227 -9.65 -3.48 -10.45
N TYR A 228 -8.75 -2.54 -10.18
CA TYR A 228 -7.34 -2.87 -10.03
C TYR A 228 -6.65 -1.96 -9.02
N GLU A 229 -5.55 -2.47 -8.48
CA GLU A 229 -4.69 -1.80 -7.52
C GLU A 229 -5.40 -1.33 -6.24
N THR A 230 -6.33 -2.14 -5.74
CA THR A 230 -7.07 -1.84 -4.51
C THR A 230 -6.59 -2.67 -3.33
N GLY A 231 -6.58 -2.06 -2.14
CA GLY A 231 -6.14 -2.77 -0.94
C GLY A 231 -4.69 -3.23 -1.05
N ILE A 232 -3.81 -2.35 -1.55
CA ILE A 232 -2.42 -2.67 -1.83
C ILE A 232 -1.44 -1.75 -1.09
N ILE A 233 -0.19 -2.20 -1.03
CA ILE A 233 0.96 -1.38 -0.61
C ILE A 233 1.93 -1.28 -1.77
N ARG A 234 2.26 -0.04 -2.17
CA ARG A 234 3.25 0.30 -3.19
C ARG A 234 4.37 1.14 -2.62
N ALA A 235 5.61 0.79 -2.94
CA ALA A 235 6.78 1.54 -2.49
C ALA A 235 7.97 1.40 -3.45
N ARG A 236 8.90 2.35 -3.44
CA ARG A 236 10.23 2.07 -4.03
C ARG A 236 10.99 1.04 -3.21
N ARG A 237 10.94 1.12 -1.88
CA ARG A 237 11.57 0.17 -0.96
C ARG A 237 10.79 0.11 0.33
N ILE A 238 10.76 -1.03 1.01
CA ILE A 238 10.22 -1.13 2.36
C ILE A 238 11.25 -1.77 3.28
N ALA A 239 11.78 -1.02 4.25
CA ALA A 239 12.78 -1.59 5.16
C ALA A 239 12.15 -2.62 6.14
N ARG A 240 10.95 -2.35 6.64
CA ARG A 240 10.19 -3.28 7.50
C ARG A 240 8.69 -3.18 7.25
N LEU A 241 8.05 -4.32 7.00
CA LEU A 241 6.61 -4.45 6.91
C LEU A 241 6.08 -5.47 7.92
N THR A 242 5.03 -5.12 8.64
CA THR A 242 4.34 -6.03 9.56
C THR A 242 2.83 -5.95 9.36
N LEU A 243 2.21 -7.10 9.10
CA LEU A 243 0.77 -7.31 9.18
C LEU A 243 0.47 -8.07 10.47
N GLY A 244 -0.39 -7.49 11.30
CA GLY A 244 -0.87 -8.11 12.54
C GLY A 244 -1.90 -9.21 12.31
N GLY A 245 -2.54 -9.20 11.13
CA GLY A 245 -3.40 -10.24 10.57
C GLY A 245 -2.85 -10.77 9.25
N SER A 246 -3.72 -10.92 8.26
CA SER A 246 -3.47 -11.61 6.99
C SER A 246 -3.29 -10.65 5.81
N LEU A 247 -2.63 -11.14 4.77
CA LEU A 247 -2.72 -10.59 3.42
C LEU A 247 -3.83 -11.34 2.68
N VAL A 248 -4.82 -10.63 2.15
CA VAL A 248 -6.00 -11.22 1.53
C VAL A 248 -6.23 -10.59 0.17
N ALA A 249 -6.34 -11.41 -0.87
CA ALA A 249 -6.74 -10.95 -2.19
C ALA A 249 -8.14 -10.31 -2.14
N GLY A 250 -8.46 -9.52 -3.15
CA GLY A 250 -9.83 -9.09 -3.33
C GLY A 250 -10.72 -10.21 -3.90
N THR A 251 -11.99 -9.93 -4.17
CA THR A 251 -12.88 -10.88 -4.84
C THR A 251 -13.47 -10.29 -6.11
N ASP A 252 -13.44 -11.05 -7.20
CA ASP A 252 -14.08 -10.65 -8.46
C ASP A 252 -15.38 -11.43 -8.69
N ASN A 253 -16.48 -10.70 -8.87
CA ASN A 253 -17.75 -11.21 -9.40
C ASN A 253 -18.23 -10.30 -10.56
N SER A 254 -17.28 -9.72 -11.28
CA SER A 254 -17.52 -8.79 -12.37
C SER A 254 -17.21 -9.41 -13.73
N THR A 255 -17.58 -8.69 -14.80
CA THR A 255 -17.13 -8.97 -16.17
C THR A 255 -16.07 -7.97 -16.64
N GLY A 256 -15.57 -7.12 -15.73
CA GLY A 256 -14.57 -6.10 -16.04
C GLY A 256 -13.16 -6.63 -15.87
N ASP A 257 -12.17 -5.78 -16.18
CA ASP A 257 -10.77 -6.14 -15.92
C ASP A 257 -10.51 -6.13 -14.41
N TYR A 258 -9.96 -7.23 -13.91
CA TYR A 258 -9.65 -7.39 -12.49
C TYR A 258 -8.21 -7.88 -12.30
N PHE A 259 -7.36 -7.06 -11.68
CA PHE A 259 -5.96 -7.44 -11.41
C PHE A 259 -5.33 -6.62 -10.29
N ALA A 260 -4.26 -7.15 -9.69
CA ALA A 260 -3.47 -6.46 -8.67
C ALA A 260 -4.28 -5.95 -7.45
N ASN A 261 -5.24 -6.73 -6.96
CA ASN A 261 -6.05 -6.38 -5.78
C ASN A 261 -5.64 -7.25 -4.57
N GLY A 262 -5.25 -6.62 -3.45
CA GLY A 262 -4.85 -7.34 -2.24
C GLY A 262 -3.41 -7.88 -2.31
N GLY A 263 -2.43 -6.97 -2.26
CA GLY A 263 -1.03 -7.35 -2.43
C GLY A 263 -0.01 -6.27 -2.07
N ILE A 264 1.26 -6.65 -2.19
CA ILE A 264 2.41 -5.79 -1.89
C ILE A 264 3.29 -5.73 -3.15
N GLN A 265 3.61 -4.53 -3.61
CA GLN A 265 4.47 -4.31 -4.77
C GLN A 265 5.58 -3.33 -4.42
N VAL A 266 6.82 -3.74 -4.62
CA VAL A 266 7.98 -2.93 -4.28
C VAL A 266 8.95 -2.88 -5.45
N VAL A 267 9.35 -1.67 -5.85
CA VAL A 267 10.28 -1.49 -6.97
C VAL A 267 11.64 -2.12 -6.65
N ASN A 268 12.15 -1.93 -5.44
CA ASN A 268 13.43 -2.46 -5.00
C ASN A 268 13.21 -3.63 -4.04
N ASP A 269 13.56 -3.45 -2.76
CA ASP A 269 13.56 -4.53 -1.77
C ASP A 269 12.59 -4.33 -0.61
N ILE A 270 12.14 -5.47 -0.10
CA ILE A 270 11.49 -5.62 1.20
C ILE A 270 12.52 -6.23 2.16
N GLY A 271 13.00 -5.44 3.13
CA GLY A 271 14.01 -5.92 4.08
C GLY A 271 13.50 -7.03 5.00
N THR A 272 12.39 -6.77 5.70
CA THR A 272 11.70 -7.78 6.53
C THR A 272 10.19 -7.68 6.36
N LEU A 273 9.55 -8.84 6.18
CA LEU A 273 8.10 -8.97 6.05
C LEU A 273 7.59 -10.00 7.05
N ALA A 274 6.78 -9.54 8.01
CA ALA A 274 6.14 -10.39 9.00
C ALA A 274 4.62 -10.33 8.87
N ILE A 275 3.99 -11.45 8.57
CA ILE A 275 2.53 -11.62 8.49
C ILE A 275 2.14 -12.55 9.64
N ARG A 276 1.39 -12.02 10.60
CA ARG A 276 0.98 -12.78 11.80
C ARG A 276 -0.23 -13.68 11.55
N GLY A 277 -0.97 -13.45 10.47
CA GLY A 277 -2.00 -14.32 9.94
C GLY A 277 -1.49 -15.12 8.75
N SER A 278 -2.32 -15.21 7.71
CA SER A 278 -2.09 -16.00 6.50
C SER A 278 -1.85 -15.11 5.27
N ILE A 279 -1.43 -15.71 4.16
CA ILE A 279 -1.57 -15.13 2.82
C ILE A 279 -2.67 -15.91 2.12
N LEU A 280 -3.73 -15.25 1.69
CA LEU A 280 -4.97 -15.86 1.22
C LEU A 280 -5.41 -15.24 -0.11
N GLY A 281 -5.21 -15.95 -1.21
CA GLY A 281 -5.86 -15.66 -2.49
C GLY A 281 -6.99 -16.64 -2.81
N ASP A 282 -7.40 -16.62 -4.07
CA ASP A 282 -8.27 -17.62 -4.70
C ASP A 282 -7.67 -18.08 -6.05
N PRO A 283 -8.17 -19.17 -6.66
CA PRO A 283 -7.59 -19.73 -7.88
C PRO A 283 -7.46 -18.74 -9.04
N ASP A 284 -8.38 -17.79 -9.13
CA ASP A 284 -8.43 -16.81 -10.22
C ASP A 284 -7.68 -15.52 -9.84
N HIS A 285 -7.58 -15.22 -8.54
CA HIS A 285 -7.02 -13.99 -8.00
C HIS A 285 -6.04 -14.27 -6.85
N PRO A 286 -4.75 -14.47 -7.17
CA PRO A 286 -3.77 -14.75 -6.14
C PRO A 286 -3.49 -13.52 -5.27
N ALA A 287 -3.27 -13.74 -3.97
CA ALA A 287 -2.65 -12.74 -3.11
C ALA A 287 -1.15 -12.66 -3.45
N PHE A 288 -0.60 -11.46 -3.62
CA PHE A 288 0.76 -11.33 -4.17
C PHE A 288 1.72 -10.49 -3.32
N ILE A 289 2.99 -10.86 -3.38
CA ILE A 289 4.13 -10.11 -2.87
C ILE A 289 5.16 -10.05 -3.99
N LEU A 290 5.36 -8.86 -4.56
CA LEU A 290 6.26 -8.63 -5.68
C LEU A 290 7.37 -7.67 -5.28
N ALA A 291 8.61 -8.01 -5.61
CA ALA A 291 9.77 -7.15 -5.47
C ALA A 291 10.74 -7.36 -6.64
N ARG A 292 11.31 -6.30 -7.21
CA ARG A 292 12.25 -6.45 -8.34
C ARG A 292 13.62 -6.92 -7.86
N GLY A 293 14.31 -6.13 -7.03
CA GLY A 293 15.74 -6.31 -6.75
C GLY A 293 16.23 -5.40 -5.63
N SER A 294 17.40 -5.66 -5.07
CA SER A 294 17.96 -4.86 -3.98
C SER A 294 18.19 -3.40 -4.38
N ALA A 295 17.91 -2.46 -3.47
CA ALA A 295 18.34 -1.07 -3.62
C ALA A 295 19.87 -0.91 -3.56
N ALA A 296 20.58 -1.90 -3.01
CA ALA A 296 22.03 -1.90 -2.87
C ALA A 296 22.58 -3.33 -3.04
N PRO A 297 22.54 -3.90 -4.27
CA PRO A 297 23.05 -5.24 -4.52
C PRO A 297 24.56 -5.28 -4.28
N THR A 298 25.04 -6.45 -3.87
CA THR A 298 26.47 -6.74 -3.71
C THR A 298 26.94 -7.66 -4.84
N ALA A 299 28.25 -7.88 -4.94
CA ALA A 299 28.82 -8.81 -5.92
C ALA A 299 28.34 -10.27 -5.82
N THR A 300 27.59 -10.62 -4.76
CA THR A 300 27.10 -12.00 -4.51
C THR A 300 25.63 -12.06 -4.11
N ALA A 301 24.97 -10.92 -3.98
CA ALA A 301 23.63 -10.89 -3.41
C ALA A 301 22.78 -9.74 -3.94
N ASP A 302 21.57 -10.09 -4.34
CA ASP A 302 20.56 -9.16 -4.83
C ASP A 302 19.19 -9.45 -4.21
N ILE A 303 19.12 -9.24 -2.90
CA ILE A 303 17.99 -9.68 -2.10
C ILE A 303 16.82 -8.71 -2.29
N ALA A 304 15.85 -9.11 -3.11
CA ALA A 304 14.60 -8.37 -3.35
C ALA A 304 13.59 -8.60 -2.20
N ILE A 305 13.48 -9.84 -1.72
CA ILE A 305 12.66 -10.18 -0.56
C ILE A 305 13.58 -10.76 0.50
N GLY A 306 13.81 -10.01 1.59
CA GLY A 306 14.70 -10.42 2.67
C GLY A 306 14.13 -11.56 3.51
N ARG A 307 13.75 -11.28 4.76
CA ARG A 307 13.12 -12.30 5.61
C ARG A 307 11.60 -12.22 5.49
N LEU A 308 10.96 -13.30 5.04
CA LEU A 308 9.51 -13.47 5.05
C LEU A 308 9.11 -14.44 6.17
N THR A 309 8.15 -14.05 7.00
CA THR A 309 7.52 -14.93 7.99
C THR A 309 6.02 -14.81 7.91
N VAL A 310 5.35 -15.94 7.66
CA VAL A 310 3.91 -16.10 7.72
C VAL A 310 3.61 -17.07 8.85
N ARG A 311 2.80 -16.67 9.84
CA ARG A 311 2.48 -17.55 10.97
C ARG A 311 1.35 -18.54 10.65
N GLY A 312 0.42 -18.14 9.79
CA GLY A 312 -0.66 -18.97 9.28
C GLY A 312 -0.25 -19.77 8.06
N ARG A 313 -1.21 -20.02 7.17
CA ARG A 313 -1.02 -20.72 5.91
C ARG A 313 -0.73 -19.75 4.76
N VAL A 314 -0.24 -20.27 3.66
CA VAL A 314 -0.12 -19.58 2.38
C VAL A 314 -0.99 -20.35 1.40
N GLU A 315 -1.99 -19.69 0.82
CA GLU A 315 -2.99 -20.31 -0.05
C GLU A 315 -3.25 -19.39 -1.26
N PHE A 316 -3.18 -19.93 -2.48
CA PHE A 316 -3.32 -19.20 -3.74
C PHE A 316 -2.51 -17.89 -3.74
N ALA A 317 -1.22 -18.01 -3.47
CA ALA A 317 -0.32 -16.86 -3.38
C ALA A 317 0.76 -16.88 -4.45
N GLN A 318 1.13 -15.68 -4.92
CA GLN A 318 2.30 -15.47 -5.78
C GLN A 318 3.33 -14.59 -5.07
N ILE A 319 4.46 -15.17 -4.70
CA ILE A 319 5.55 -14.47 -4.02
C ILE A 319 6.75 -14.46 -4.97
N VAL A 320 7.00 -13.32 -5.62
CA VAL A 320 7.96 -13.26 -6.74
C VAL A 320 8.99 -12.16 -6.51
N ALA A 321 10.25 -12.57 -6.49
CA ALA A 321 11.41 -11.68 -6.59
C ALA A 321 11.90 -11.66 -8.05
N GLY A 322 12.26 -10.49 -8.56
CA GLY A 322 12.71 -10.32 -9.95
C GLY A 322 11.67 -9.76 -10.90
N VAL A 323 10.46 -9.44 -10.40
CA VAL A 323 9.41 -8.83 -11.21
C VAL A 323 9.30 -7.35 -10.88
N ASP A 324 9.26 -6.53 -11.93
CA ASP A 324 8.91 -5.13 -11.78
C ASP A 324 7.48 -4.85 -12.24
N PRO A 325 6.59 -4.43 -11.31
CA PRO A 325 5.26 -3.98 -11.69
C PRO A 325 5.23 -2.64 -12.44
N PHE A 326 6.37 -1.94 -12.59
CA PHE A 326 6.43 -0.57 -13.12
C PHE A 326 7.20 -0.39 -14.45
N GLY A 327 7.57 -1.48 -15.13
CA GLY A 327 8.11 -1.45 -16.49
C GLY A 327 9.62 -1.16 -16.63
N LEU A 328 10.41 -1.21 -15.56
CA LEU A 328 11.88 -1.13 -15.52
C LEU A 328 12.57 -2.43 -15.96
N GLY A 329 11.82 -3.41 -16.47
CA GLY A 329 12.32 -4.75 -16.81
C GLY A 329 12.55 -5.63 -15.58
N PRO A 330 12.63 -6.95 -15.77
CA PRO A 330 12.82 -7.90 -14.67
C PRO A 330 14.25 -7.86 -14.11
N ASP A 331 14.45 -8.53 -12.98
CA ASP A 331 15.76 -8.75 -12.38
C ASP A 331 16.00 -10.26 -12.26
N ALA A 332 16.79 -10.78 -13.19
CA ALA A 332 17.13 -12.19 -13.30
C ALA A 332 18.09 -12.65 -12.21
N ASP A 333 18.74 -11.72 -11.51
CA ASP A 333 19.68 -12.00 -10.42
C ASP A 333 18.97 -12.03 -9.06
N ALA A 334 17.66 -11.75 -9.03
CA ALA A 334 16.93 -11.49 -7.80
C ALA A 334 16.96 -12.70 -6.85
N GLN A 335 17.08 -12.39 -5.55
CA GLN A 335 17.16 -13.38 -4.50
C GLN A 335 16.08 -13.18 -3.45
N ILE A 336 15.67 -14.30 -2.87
CA ILE A 336 14.80 -14.37 -1.70
C ILE A 336 15.61 -14.95 -0.54
N GLY A 337 15.55 -14.27 0.62
CA GLY A 337 16.16 -14.73 1.84
C GLY A 337 15.40 -15.89 2.49
N ALA A 338 15.37 -15.90 3.83
CA ALA A 338 14.69 -16.96 4.56
C ALA A 338 13.17 -16.75 4.57
N VAL A 339 12.43 -17.76 4.10
CA VAL A 339 10.97 -17.85 4.14
C VAL A 339 10.55 -18.87 5.19
N SER A 340 9.64 -18.48 6.08
CA SER A 340 9.05 -19.37 7.09
C SER A 340 7.53 -19.25 7.06
N VAL A 341 6.85 -20.38 6.89
CA VAL A 341 5.39 -20.51 6.95
C VAL A 341 5.04 -21.45 8.10
N GLY A 342 4.18 -21.01 9.01
CA GLY A 342 3.79 -21.80 10.18
C GLY A 342 2.78 -22.90 9.88
N GLY A 343 1.89 -22.66 8.92
CA GLY A 343 0.87 -23.60 8.48
C GLY A 343 1.19 -24.25 7.14
N ASP A 344 0.12 -24.59 6.42
CA ASP A 344 0.19 -25.26 5.12
C ASP A 344 0.59 -24.30 4.00
N TRP A 345 1.16 -24.87 2.95
CA TRP A 345 1.43 -24.23 1.67
C TRP A 345 0.51 -24.86 0.62
N ILE A 346 -0.44 -24.09 0.11
CA ILE A 346 -1.56 -24.58 -0.71
C ILE A 346 -1.58 -23.82 -2.02
N ALA A 347 -1.41 -24.51 -3.15
CA ALA A 347 -1.57 -23.97 -4.51
C ALA A 347 -0.93 -22.58 -4.66
N SER A 348 0.33 -22.45 -4.26
CA SER A 348 1.03 -21.16 -4.16
C SER A 348 2.44 -21.28 -4.70
N SER A 349 2.98 -20.19 -5.23
CA SER A 349 4.31 -20.18 -5.85
C SER A 349 5.25 -19.16 -5.22
N LEU A 350 6.52 -19.55 -5.14
CA LEU A 350 7.63 -18.74 -4.66
C LEU A 350 8.71 -18.74 -5.74
N ALA A 351 8.97 -17.60 -6.37
CA ALA A 351 9.90 -17.52 -7.48
C ALA A 351 10.95 -16.41 -7.28
N ALA A 352 12.19 -16.66 -7.70
CA ALA A 352 13.26 -15.67 -7.67
C ALA A 352 14.00 -15.64 -9.01
N GLY A 353 14.04 -14.48 -9.67
CA GLY A 353 14.71 -14.29 -10.97
C GLY A 353 14.14 -15.15 -12.11
N ALA A 354 12.94 -15.69 -11.93
CA ALA A 354 12.29 -16.62 -12.83
C ALA A 354 11.00 -16.03 -13.43
N VAL A 355 10.61 -16.55 -14.59
CA VAL A 355 9.32 -16.32 -15.24
C VAL A 355 8.59 -17.64 -15.45
N ALA A 356 7.28 -17.62 -15.24
CA ALA A 356 6.33 -18.73 -15.27
C ALA A 356 6.00 -19.25 -16.69
N GLY A 357 6.92 -19.07 -17.65
CA GLY A 357 6.70 -19.55 -19.01
C GLY A 357 5.45 -19.03 -19.72
N ARG A 358 4.87 -19.91 -20.55
CA ARG A 358 3.77 -19.63 -21.48
C ARG A 358 2.40 -19.87 -20.84
N ASP A 359 2.30 -20.82 -19.92
CA ASP A 359 1.03 -21.14 -19.25
C ASP A 359 0.75 -20.22 -18.04
N GLY A 360 1.77 -19.51 -17.55
CA GLY A 360 1.65 -18.57 -16.45
C GLY A 360 1.72 -19.24 -15.07
N PHE A 361 2.10 -20.51 -15.02
CA PHE A 361 2.30 -21.27 -13.81
C PHE A 361 3.79 -21.48 -13.51
N PHE A 362 4.11 -21.64 -12.24
CA PHE A 362 5.48 -21.86 -11.80
C PHE A 362 5.63 -23.31 -11.36
N GLY A 363 6.83 -23.86 -11.53
CA GLY A 363 7.25 -25.19 -11.11
C GLY A 363 7.26 -26.22 -12.25
N ASP A 364 6.95 -25.82 -13.48
CA ASP A 364 6.81 -26.69 -14.65
C ASP A 364 7.97 -26.53 -15.65
N ALA A 365 7.84 -27.15 -16.82
CA ALA A 365 8.94 -27.31 -17.75
C ALA A 365 9.32 -26.01 -18.49
N ASP A 366 8.39 -25.06 -18.64
CA ASP A 366 8.60 -23.81 -19.38
C ASP A 366 8.94 -22.61 -18.49
N ASP A 367 9.04 -22.82 -17.17
CA ASP A 367 9.81 -21.94 -16.29
C ASP A 367 11.18 -21.61 -16.87
N ALA A 368 11.51 -20.31 -16.89
CA ALA A 368 12.77 -19.84 -17.43
C ALA A 368 13.39 -18.74 -16.56
N LYS A 369 14.70 -18.53 -16.73
CA LYS A 369 15.37 -17.34 -16.20
C LYS A 369 14.70 -16.10 -16.79
N ALA A 370 14.48 -15.09 -15.96
CA ALA A 370 13.91 -13.83 -16.44
C ALA A 370 14.84 -13.19 -17.47
N THR A 371 14.27 -12.77 -18.60
CA THR A 371 15.00 -12.13 -19.71
C THR A 371 14.19 -10.95 -20.25
N GLY A 372 14.77 -10.20 -21.20
CA GLY A 372 14.07 -9.15 -21.92
C GLY A 372 14.77 -7.80 -21.86
N SER A 373 14.12 -6.76 -22.39
CA SER A 373 14.66 -5.41 -22.36
C SER A 373 14.76 -4.89 -20.93
N GLN A 374 15.90 -4.26 -20.60
CA GLN A 374 16.20 -3.74 -19.26
C GLN A 374 16.28 -4.83 -18.17
N ALA A 375 16.32 -6.11 -18.56
CA ALA A 375 16.60 -7.18 -17.62
C ALA A 375 17.96 -6.97 -16.97
N LYS A 376 18.00 -7.02 -15.64
CA LYS A 376 19.24 -7.09 -14.90
C LYS A 376 19.68 -8.55 -14.80
N ASP A 377 20.87 -8.84 -15.31
CA ASP A 377 21.46 -10.19 -15.36
C ASP A 377 22.99 -10.05 -15.36
N ASP A 378 23.61 -10.27 -14.20
CA ASP A 378 25.05 -10.34 -14.03
C ASP A 378 25.46 -11.82 -14.07
N PRO A 379 26.33 -12.25 -15.02
CA PRO A 379 26.70 -13.66 -15.17
C PRO A 379 27.42 -14.27 -13.96
N ARG A 380 27.79 -13.45 -12.96
CA ARG A 380 28.40 -13.88 -11.69
C ARG A 380 27.38 -14.09 -10.58
N LEU A 381 26.16 -13.60 -10.77
CA LEU A 381 25.06 -13.76 -9.84
C LEU A 381 24.16 -14.90 -10.31
N VAL A 382 23.50 -15.48 -9.32
CA VAL A 382 22.56 -16.57 -9.49
C VAL A 382 21.35 -16.19 -8.65
N SER A 383 20.18 -16.15 -9.29
CA SER A 383 18.92 -16.02 -8.57
C SER A 383 18.76 -17.18 -7.60
N ALA A 384 18.36 -16.86 -6.37
CA ALA A 384 18.44 -17.84 -5.30
C ALA A 384 17.35 -17.67 -4.26
N ILE A 385 16.88 -18.81 -3.75
CA ILE A 385 16.03 -18.90 -2.57
C ILE A 385 16.87 -19.52 -1.46
N VAL A 386 17.19 -18.72 -0.44
CA VAL A 386 18.16 -19.11 0.60
C VAL A 386 17.66 -20.25 1.47
N ARG A 387 16.40 -20.19 1.90
CA ARG A 387 15.77 -21.25 2.69
C ARG A 387 14.27 -21.10 2.74
N VAL A 388 13.55 -22.20 2.61
CA VAL A 388 12.11 -22.29 2.87
C VAL A 388 11.86 -23.26 4.01
N THR A 389 11.01 -22.88 4.97
CA THR A 389 10.53 -23.76 6.04
C THR A 389 9.01 -23.67 6.09
N ILE A 390 8.33 -24.79 5.87
CA ILE A 390 6.89 -24.94 5.93
C ILE A 390 6.56 -25.85 7.10
N GLY A 391 5.82 -25.33 8.07
CA GLY A 391 5.45 -26.06 9.29
C GLY A 391 4.37 -27.11 9.06
N GLY A 392 3.49 -26.87 8.07
CA GLY A 392 2.46 -27.81 7.63
C GLY A 392 2.86 -28.63 6.41
N GLN A 393 1.87 -28.97 5.59
CA GLN A 393 2.02 -29.73 4.35
C GLN A 393 2.14 -28.83 3.11
N ILE A 394 2.63 -29.40 2.01
CA ILE A 394 2.52 -28.83 0.66
C ILE A 394 1.40 -29.55 -0.09
N VAL A 395 0.48 -28.76 -0.67
CA VAL A 395 -0.70 -29.24 -1.40
C VAL A 395 -0.87 -28.37 -2.65
N GLY A 396 -0.84 -28.94 -3.85
CA GLY A 396 -1.27 -28.24 -5.07
C GLY A 396 -2.78 -28.34 -5.28
N THR A 397 -3.28 -28.17 -6.50
CA THR A 397 -4.69 -28.43 -6.79
C THR A 397 -4.90 -29.85 -7.31
N PRO A 398 -6.12 -30.41 -7.21
CA PRO A 398 -6.46 -31.63 -7.90
C PRO A 398 -6.84 -31.33 -9.36
N ASN A 399 -6.25 -32.08 -10.29
CA ASN A 399 -6.48 -32.11 -11.75
C ASN A 399 -5.67 -31.07 -12.57
N GLY A 400 -4.60 -31.52 -13.22
CA GLY A 400 -3.53 -30.68 -13.78
C GLY A 400 -3.86 -29.86 -15.03
N GLY A 401 -4.28 -28.62 -14.80
CA GLY A 401 -4.20 -27.53 -15.78
C GLY A 401 -3.40 -26.32 -15.29
N ASP A 402 -3.01 -26.35 -14.03
CA ASP A 402 -2.17 -25.42 -13.30
C ASP A 402 -0.94 -26.17 -12.77
N HIS A 403 0.02 -25.39 -12.24
CA HIS A 403 1.16 -25.92 -11.50
C HIS A 403 1.70 -24.90 -10.50
N PHE A 404 2.40 -25.40 -9.48
CA PHE A 404 2.95 -24.56 -8.41
C PHE A 404 4.38 -24.95 -8.07
N GLY A 405 5.17 -24.00 -7.56
CA GLY A 405 6.55 -24.33 -7.24
C GLY A 405 7.33 -23.33 -6.40
N ILE A 406 8.49 -23.81 -5.95
CA ILE A 406 9.60 -22.99 -5.46
C ILE A 406 10.65 -22.99 -6.56
N VAL A 407 10.81 -21.84 -7.23
CA VAL A 407 11.55 -21.73 -8.50
C VAL A 407 12.65 -20.66 -8.41
N ALA A 408 13.89 -21.03 -8.72
CA ALA A 408 15.03 -20.11 -8.86
C ALA A 408 16.15 -20.79 -9.65
N GLU A 409 17.26 -20.13 -9.97
CA GLU A 409 18.45 -20.85 -10.44
C GLU A 409 19.10 -21.69 -9.31
N ALA A 410 18.93 -21.30 -8.05
CA ALA A 410 19.40 -22.05 -6.88
C ALA A 410 18.38 -22.08 -5.71
N VAL A 411 18.00 -23.27 -5.25
CA VAL A 411 17.16 -23.48 -4.07
C VAL A 411 17.94 -24.21 -2.98
N ARG A 412 18.51 -23.45 -2.02
CA ARG A 412 19.54 -24.01 -1.13
C ARG A 412 19.02 -24.98 -0.06
N ALA A 413 17.79 -24.78 0.40
CA ALA A 413 17.20 -25.63 1.44
C ALA A 413 15.68 -25.45 1.50
N VAL A 414 14.96 -26.57 1.50
CA VAL A 414 13.53 -26.63 1.79
C VAL A 414 13.29 -27.63 2.92
N SER A 415 12.42 -27.29 3.86
CA SER A 415 11.97 -28.20 4.90
C SER A 415 10.45 -28.13 5.05
N VAL A 416 9.80 -29.29 5.14
CA VAL A 416 8.34 -29.43 5.20
C VAL A 416 8.01 -30.34 6.38
N ALA A 417 7.11 -29.90 7.26
CA ALA A 417 6.72 -30.62 8.47
C ALA A 417 7.90 -31.10 9.35
N GLY A 418 9.03 -30.39 9.31
CA GLY A 418 10.26 -30.71 10.04
C GLY A 418 11.27 -31.56 9.26
N ASP A 419 10.87 -32.16 8.15
CA ASP A 419 11.74 -32.97 7.29
C ASP A 419 12.44 -32.11 6.24
N ARG A 420 13.75 -32.30 6.05
CA ARG A 420 14.53 -31.60 5.03
C ARG A 420 14.44 -32.36 3.70
N LEU A 421 14.07 -31.65 2.63
CA LEU A 421 14.08 -32.23 1.29
C LEU A 421 15.53 -32.51 0.84
N PRO A 422 15.79 -33.64 0.14
CA PRO A 422 17.13 -34.07 -0.26
C PRO A 422 17.61 -33.35 -1.54
N LEU A 423 17.69 -32.02 -1.48
CA LEU A 423 18.17 -31.18 -2.57
C LEU A 423 19.68 -31.33 -2.78
N ILE A 424 20.12 -31.25 -4.04
CA ILE A 424 21.52 -31.37 -4.42
C ILE A 424 22.21 -30.01 -4.23
N PRO A 425 23.38 -29.93 -3.56
CA PRO A 425 24.05 -28.65 -3.37
C PRO A 425 24.59 -28.05 -4.68
N GLY A 426 24.12 -26.84 -5.03
CA GLY A 426 24.57 -26.06 -6.18
C GLY A 426 23.36 -25.55 -6.96
N PRO A 427 23.55 -24.72 -8.00
CA PRO A 427 22.46 -24.30 -8.87
C PRO A 427 22.17 -25.33 -9.98
N HIS A 428 21.02 -25.17 -10.64
CA HIS A 428 20.60 -25.85 -11.88
C HIS A 428 20.57 -27.38 -11.86
N ASN A 429 20.31 -28.01 -10.70
CA ASN A 429 20.45 -29.46 -10.55
C ASN A 429 19.28 -30.16 -9.84
N ASP A 430 18.31 -29.40 -9.32
CA ASP A 430 17.12 -29.94 -8.66
C ASP A 430 15.85 -29.77 -9.50
N ASP A 431 15.10 -30.86 -9.66
CA ASP A 431 13.73 -30.88 -10.20
C ASP A 431 12.94 -31.88 -9.37
N PHE A 432 12.46 -31.43 -8.21
CA PHE A 432 11.96 -32.29 -7.14
C PHE A 432 10.45 -32.11 -6.93
N PRO A 433 9.62 -32.99 -7.52
CA PRO A 433 8.19 -33.03 -7.23
C PRO A 433 7.94 -33.34 -5.76
N THR A 434 7.07 -32.58 -5.12
CA THR A 434 6.70 -32.77 -3.72
C THR A 434 5.22 -32.47 -3.46
N GLY A 435 4.76 -32.69 -2.24
CA GLY A 435 3.35 -32.59 -1.88
C GLY A 435 2.52 -33.80 -2.34
N ASN A 436 1.32 -33.90 -1.77
CA ASN A 436 0.48 -35.10 -1.94
C ASN A 436 -0.30 -35.13 -3.27
N THR A 437 -0.41 -33.98 -3.95
CA THR A 437 -1.18 -33.85 -5.20
C THR A 437 -0.35 -34.13 -6.45
N ARG A 438 0.99 -34.17 -6.33
CA ARG A 438 1.95 -34.15 -7.46
C ARG A 438 1.83 -32.92 -8.35
N ASP A 439 1.26 -31.87 -7.80
CA ASP A 439 1.05 -30.59 -8.45
C ASP A 439 1.87 -29.50 -7.74
N PHE A 440 3.11 -29.84 -7.42
CA PHE A 440 4.07 -28.92 -6.83
C PHE A 440 5.50 -29.40 -7.05
N THR A 441 6.38 -28.49 -7.45
CA THR A 441 7.80 -28.82 -7.70
C THR A 441 8.73 -27.82 -7.03
N VAL A 442 9.78 -28.32 -6.36
CA VAL A 442 10.96 -27.50 -6.04
C VAL A 442 11.91 -27.61 -7.22
N ARG A 443 12.04 -26.53 -7.97
CA ARG A 443 12.69 -26.52 -9.27
C ARG A 443 13.82 -25.51 -9.33
N GLU A 444 14.97 -25.98 -9.75
CA GLU A 444 16.06 -25.14 -10.20
C GLU A 444 15.99 -24.97 -11.72
N LEU A 445 16.06 -23.71 -12.16
CA LEU A 445 16.07 -23.39 -13.59
C LEU A 445 17.29 -24.03 -14.27
N PRO A 446 17.19 -24.45 -15.54
CA PRO A 446 18.34 -24.96 -16.27
C PRO A 446 19.44 -23.90 -16.40
N GLY A 447 20.70 -24.34 -16.36
CA GLY A 447 21.85 -23.47 -16.57
C GLY A 447 21.96 -22.99 -18.02
N PRO A 448 22.70 -21.89 -18.26
CA PRO A 448 22.94 -21.36 -19.60
C PRO A 448 23.75 -22.29 -20.52
#